data_AF-A0A094HVF7-F1
#
_entry.id   AF-A0A094HVF7-F1
#
_cell.length_a   1.000
_cell.length_b   1.000
_cell.length_c   1.000
_cell.angle_alpha   90.00
_cell.angle_beta   90.00
_cell.angle_gamma   90.00
#
_symmetry.space_group_name_H-M   'P 1'
#
loop_
_entity.id
_entity.type
_entity.pdbx_description
1 polymer ?
#
loop_
_entity_poly.entity_id
_entity_poly.type
_entity_poly.pdbx_seq_one_letter_code
_entity_poly.pdbx_strand_id
1 'polypeptide(L)'
;MLLPSLEHRRCIPLVLSAFIAFFFCASYWLWSGGEHVRLVPSFHDADVAGAAKGGGVLTKPLPPAATATPGTGTGKELSPDEIVLAEYDEKPIREMCANSSWADSRNVVVNCESRVGGVGNVRQEFLVCVRQAIEIGASLIRPNIMLRSEGLIEYQNGPVHNMSYLFNLELFDARLRSACPHMPIYNDLAEVERVGEIARVDRPWDLPEAQGVKLSFTAWAKLNRQKEGKITVFTMPRITGQTPVCADPPPFVANFGRLVEFRTDTQHLASAILSALLKRFSLPPLPHHGVANNTFIGLHFRTEIDAVNVGYTSFEEQTTAYLSFVSASPIRAIYAASGNTTSLSLFGIEAAKLSPPATVVAKADLLQGKDKEALEALTWDQQALVDYLVLEKAARFAGVSDSSFSWGIA
;
A
#
# COMPACT_ATOMS: atom_id res chain seq x y z
N MET A 1 -61.95 14.92 -48.87
CA MET A 1 -60.60 14.34 -48.97
C MET A 1 -59.84 14.83 -47.74
N LEU A 2 -59.89 14.05 -46.66
CA LEU A 2 -59.44 14.46 -45.31
C LEU A 2 -57.99 14.02 -45.09
N LEU A 3 -57.18 14.98 -44.62
CA LEU A 3 -55.75 14.86 -44.36
C LEU A 3 -55.41 13.84 -43.26
N PRO A 4 -54.36 13.02 -43.42
CA PRO A 4 -53.69 12.35 -42.31
C PRO A 4 -52.54 13.22 -41.80
N SER A 5 -52.55 13.67 -40.54
CA SER A 5 -51.33 14.01 -39.75
C SER A 5 -51.63 14.82 -38.47
N LEU A 6 -52.32 14.23 -37.49
CA LEU A 6 -52.42 14.84 -36.16
C LEU A 6 -52.08 13.90 -34.99
N GLU A 7 -52.02 12.58 -35.21
CA GLU A 7 -51.59 11.65 -34.14
C GLU A 7 -50.07 11.51 -34.00
N HIS A 8 -49.29 11.72 -35.06
CA HIS A 8 -47.83 11.51 -35.00
C HIS A 8 -47.04 12.63 -34.29
N ARG A 9 -47.64 13.81 -34.06
CA ARG A 9 -46.97 14.94 -33.37
C ARG A 9 -47.17 14.96 -31.85
N ARG A 10 -48.08 14.15 -31.30
CA ARG A 10 -48.30 14.04 -29.84
C ARG A 10 -47.47 12.94 -29.17
N CYS A 11 -46.99 11.95 -29.91
CA CYS A 11 -46.16 10.87 -29.35
C CYS A 11 -44.71 11.28 -29.10
N ILE A 12 -44.17 12.25 -29.84
CA ILE A 12 -42.76 12.70 -29.71
C ILE A 12 -42.47 13.37 -28.34
N PRO A 13 -43.29 14.32 -27.83
CA PRO A 13 -43.03 14.92 -26.52
C PRO A 13 -43.28 13.97 -25.34
N LEU A 14 -44.19 13.01 -25.48
CA LEU A 14 -44.46 11.98 -24.46
C LEU A 14 -43.33 10.95 -24.35
N VAL A 15 -42.74 10.54 -25.48
CA VAL A 15 -41.59 9.63 -25.50
C VAL A 15 -40.32 10.32 -24.98
N LEU A 16 -40.09 11.60 -25.30
CA LEU A 16 -38.96 12.37 -24.75
C LEU A 16 -39.09 12.59 -23.23
N SER A 17 -40.30 12.89 -22.75
CA SER A 17 -40.55 13.11 -21.31
C SER A 17 -40.39 11.81 -20.51
N ALA A 18 -40.80 10.67 -21.08
CA ALA A 18 -40.58 9.36 -20.48
C ALA A 18 -39.10 8.95 -20.50
N PHE A 19 -38.34 9.29 -21.56
CA PHE A 19 -36.90 9.03 -21.63
C PHE A 19 -36.10 9.86 -20.62
N ILE A 20 -36.45 11.14 -20.45
CA ILE A 20 -35.81 12.03 -19.47
C ILE A 20 -36.15 11.57 -18.05
N ALA A 21 -37.40 11.22 -17.75
CA ALA A 21 -37.79 10.69 -16.45
C ALA A 21 -37.13 9.34 -16.13
N PHE A 22 -36.96 8.45 -17.13
CA PHE A 22 -36.26 7.18 -16.94
C PHE A 22 -34.76 7.39 -16.71
N PHE A 23 -34.11 8.33 -17.40
CA PHE A 23 -32.71 8.69 -17.15
C PHE A 23 -32.50 9.32 -15.78
N PHE A 24 -33.38 10.22 -15.32
CA PHE A 24 -33.29 10.82 -14.00
C PHE A 24 -33.62 9.85 -12.85
N CYS A 25 -34.56 8.92 -13.06
CA CYS A 25 -34.84 7.86 -12.07
C CYS A 25 -33.74 6.80 -12.04
N ALA A 26 -33.18 6.39 -13.19
CA ALA A 26 -32.05 5.46 -13.25
C ALA A 26 -30.77 6.07 -12.67
N SER A 27 -30.52 7.38 -12.91
CA SER A 27 -29.41 8.08 -12.26
C SER A 27 -29.64 8.27 -10.77
N TYR A 28 -30.89 8.47 -10.31
CA TYR A 28 -31.19 8.55 -8.88
C TYR A 28 -31.05 7.19 -8.17
N TRP A 29 -31.37 6.06 -8.83
CA TRP A 29 -31.10 4.73 -8.29
C TRP A 29 -29.62 4.31 -8.36
N LEU A 30 -28.86 4.79 -9.36
CA LEU A 30 -27.39 4.68 -9.35
C LEU A 30 -26.72 5.61 -8.33
N TRP A 31 -27.35 6.73 -7.96
CA TRP A 31 -26.82 7.74 -7.03
C TRP A 31 -27.27 7.55 -5.57
N SER A 32 -28.39 6.86 -5.32
CA SER A 32 -28.91 6.55 -3.98
C SER A 32 -28.46 5.20 -3.42
N GLY A 33 -27.67 4.43 -4.18
CA GLY A 33 -26.81 3.37 -3.66
C GLY A 33 -25.60 3.97 -2.94
N GLY A 34 -25.84 4.83 -1.95
CA GLY A 34 -24.81 5.41 -1.10
C GLY A 34 -24.21 4.33 -0.21
N GLU A 35 -23.29 3.54 -0.76
CA GLU A 35 -22.28 2.91 0.08
C GLU A 35 -21.35 4.01 0.58
N HIS A 36 -21.37 4.18 1.89
CA HIS A 36 -20.50 5.08 2.64
C HIS A 36 -19.09 5.07 2.05
N VAL A 37 -18.54 6.28 1.81
CA VAL A 37 -17.11 6.49 1.63
C VAL A 37 -16.39 5.72 2.74
N ARG A 38 -15.81 4.56 2.43
CA ARG A 38 -14.94 3.86 3.37
C ARG A 38 -13.59 4.55 3.29
N LEU A 39 -13.46 5.68 4.00
CA LEU A 39 -12.14 6.13 4.42
C LEU A 39 -11.49 4.95 5.14
N VAL A 40 -10.17 4.78 5.00
CA VAL A 40 -9.49 3.74 5.79
C VAL A 40 -9.79 4.03 7.27
N PRO A 41 -10.41 3.09 8.01
CA PRO A 41 -10.79 3.34 9.39
C PRO A 41 -9.56 3.73 10.20
N SER A 42 -9.70 4.71 11.09
CA SER A 42 -8.64 4.94 12.08
C SER A 42 -8.58 3.70 12.98
N PHE A 43 -7.38 3.15 13.22
CA PHE A 43 -7.20 1.95 14.06
C PHE A 43 -7.62 2.14 15.53
N HIS A 44 -8.16 3.30 15.90
CA HIS A 44 -8.69 3.56 17.23
C HIS A 44 -10.19 3.28 17.36
N ASP A 45 -10.93 3.17 16.25
CA ASP A 45 -12.41 3.08 16.26
C ASP A 45 -12.96 1.72 15.79
N ALA A 46 -12.19 0.63 15.91
CA ALA A 46 -12.72 -0.71 15.65
C ALA A 46 -13.66 -1.14 16.80
N ASP A 47 -14.96 -0.87 16.62
CA ASP A 47 -16.03 -1.31 17.49
C ASP A 47 -16.02 -2.84 17.70
N VAL A 48 -15.94 -3.22 18.98
CA VAL A 48 -15.96 -4.58 19.53
C VAL A 48 -17.36 -5.24 19.45
N ALA A 49 -18.29 -4.68 18.68
CA ALA A 49 -19.70 -5.09 18.65
C ALA A 49 -19.98 -6.13 17.55
N GLY A 50 -19.33 -7.30 17.61
CA GLY A 50 -19.53 -8.34 16.59
C GLY A 50 -19.21 -9.78 16.98
N ALA A 51 -18.85 -10.07 18.23
CA ALA A 51 -18.62 -11.44 18.69
C ALA A 51 -19.69 -11.85 19.72
N ALA A 52 -20.63 -12.67 19.26
CA ALA A 52 -21.67 -13.24 20.10
C ALA A 52 -21.12 -14.30 21.08
N LYS A 53 -21.54 -14.16 22.34
CA LYS A 53 -21.85 -15.22 23.33
C LYS A 53 -20.83 -16.35 23.54
N GLY A 54 -20.07 -16.25 24.62
CA GLY A 54 -19.56 -17.42 25.36
C GLY A 54 -18.34 -17.13 26.25
N GLY A 55 -18.54 -17.18 27.58
CA GLY A 55 -17.46 -17.29 28.58
C GLY A 55 -16.86 -15.98 29.08
N GLY A 56 -17.22 -15.56 30.28
CA GLY A 56 -16.73 -14.33 30.89
C GLY A 56 -15.23 -14.35 31.21
N VAL A 57 -14.52 -13.34 30.75
CA VAL A 57 -13.24 -12.90 31.31
C VAL A 57 -13.38 -11.42 31.63
N LEU A 58 -13.34 -11.10 32.93
CA LEU A 58 -13.42 -9.75 33.45
C LEU A 58 -12.05 -9.09 33.21
N THR A 59 -11.90 -8.30 32.13
CA THR A 59 -10.70 -7.49 31.93
C THR A 59 -10.79 -6.23 32.79
N LYS A 60 -10.10 -6.28 33.93
CA LYS A 60 -9.84 -5.11 34.77
C LYS A 60 -9.03 -4.08 33.96
N PRO A 61 -9.30 -2.77 34.06
CA PRO A 61 -8.49 -1.75 33.37
C PRO A 61 -7.02 -1.91 33.76
N LEU A 62 -6.13 -1.91 32.75
CA LEU A 62 -4.70 -1.82 33.01
C LEU A 62 -4.40 -0.53 33.78
N PRO A 63 -3.61 -0.57 34.85
CA PRO A 63 -3.09 0.65 35.46
C PRO A 63 -2.25 1.42 34.44
N PRO A 64 -2.17 2.76 34.55
CA PRO A 64 -1.35 3.58 33.66
C PRO A 64 0.07 3.03 33.65
N ALA A 65 0.65 2.95 32.45
CA ALA A 65 2.01 2.49 32.23
C ALA A 65 2.95 3.19 33.23
N ALA A 66 3.70 2.40 33.98
CA ALA A 66 4.72 2.90 34.87
C ALA A 66 5.67 3.79 34.04
N THR A 67 5.88 5.01 34.52
CA THR A 67 6.87 5.95 34.00
C THR A 67 8.21 5.24 33.93
N ALA A 68 8.58 4.82 32.73
CA ALA A 68 9.93 4.34 32.46
C ALA A 68 10.87 5.52 32.71
N THR A 69 11.75 5.38 33.69
CA THR A 69 12.90 6.26 33.90
C THR A 69 13.63 6.44 32.58
N PRO A 70 14.03 7.68 32.21
CA PRO A 70 14.76 7.90 30.97
C PRO A 70 16.10 7.16 31.06
N GLY A 71 16.21 6.07 30.30
CA GLY A 71 17.51 5.52 29.94
C GLY A 71 18.26 6.62 29.19
N THR A 72 19.51 6.82 29.56
CA THR A 72 20.44 7.78 28.95
C THR A 72 20.68 7.42 27.48
N GLY A 73 19.74 7.78 26.61
CA GLY A 73 19.94 7.87 25.18
C GLY A 73 20.66 9.16 24.90
N THR A 74 21.89 9.07 24.39
CA THR A 74 22.61 10.20 23.84
C THR A 74 21.73 10.91 22.83
N GLY A 75 21.30 12.14 23.12
CA GLY A 75 20.56 13.00 22.20
C GLY A 75 21.42 13.36 21.00
N LYS A 76 21.50 12.44 20.03
CA LYS A 76 22.05 12.72 18.72
C LYS A 76 20.91 13.30 17.89
N GLU A 77 20.97 14.60 17.65
CA GLU A 77 20.10 15.27 16.67
C GLU A 77 20.25 14.52 15.33
N LEU A 78 19.12 14.09 14.76
CA LEU A 78 19.13 13.30 13.52
C LEU A 78 19.81 14.07 12.41
N SER A 79 20.58 13.34 11.59
CA SER A 79 20.87 13.88 10.28
C SER A 79 19.57 13.95 9.48
N PRO A 80 19.40 14.94 8.58
CA PRO A 80 18.25 15.02 7.70
C PRO A 80 17.94 13.69 7.00
N ASP A 81 18.93 12.83 6.73
CA ASP A 81 18.74 11.57 6.00
C ASP A 81 18.06 10.44 6.81
N GLU A 82 17.87 10.61 8.12
CA GLU A 82 17.38 9.56 9.02
C GLU A 82 15.89 9.72 9.41
N ILE A 83 15.23 10.80 8.99
CA ILE A 83 13.87 11.18 9.46
C ILE A 83 12.81 10.13 9.06
N VAL A 84 12.97 9.51 7.90
CA VAL A 84 12.01 8.54 7.36
C VAL A 84 12.30 7.09 7.73
N LEU A 85 13.41 6.81 8.41
CA LEU A 85 13.74 5.44 8.82
C LEU A 85 12.88 5.02 10.02
N ALA A 86 12.22 3.88 9.89
CA ALA A 86 11.52 3.24 10.98
C ALA A 86 12.44 2.28 11.75
N GLU A 87 12.13 2.06 13.02
CA GLU A 87 12.72 0.95 13.78
C GLU A 87 12.45 -0.38 13.07
N TYR A 88 13.45 -1.25 13.11
CA TYR A 88 13.36 -2.60 12.58
C TYR A 88 13.82 -3.58 13.66
N ASP A 89 12.89 -4.43 14.10
CA ASP A 89 13.14 -5.59 14.95
C ASP A 89 12.95 -6.86 14.12
N GLU A 90 14.04 -7.60 13.94
CA GLU A 90 14.06 -8.86 13.20
C GLU A 90 13.45 -10.03 13.98
N LYS A 91 13.31 -9.94 15.32
CA LYS A 91 12.91 -11.08 16.16
C LYS A 91 11.61 -11.74 15.72
N PRO A 92 10.51 -11.02 15.43
CA PRO A 92 9.25 -11.66 15.04
C PRO A 92 9.36 -12.44 13.72
N ILE A 93 10.20 -11.97 12.80
CA ILE A 93 10.44 -12.63 11.51
C ILE A 93 11.32 -13.87 11.72
N ARG A 94 12.34 -13.76 12.60
CA ARG A 94 13.19 -14.88 13.02
C ARG A 94 12.37 -15.98 13.68
N GLU A 95 11.40 -15.65 14.52
CA GLU A 95 10.47 -16.60 15.14
C GLU A 95 9.61 -17.34 14.10
N MET A 96 9.05 -16.62 13.13
CA MET A 96 8.32 -17.24 12.02
C MET A 96 9.22 -18.23 11.25
N CYS A 97 10.45 -17.83 10.95
CA CYS A 97 11.41 -18.69 10.27
C CYS A 97 11.85 -19.89 11.12
N ALA A 98 11.97 -19.76 12.44
CA ALA A 98 12.28 -20.88 13.33
C ALA A 98 11.13 -21.90 13.41
N ASN A 99 9.88 -21.48 13.21
CA ASN A 99 8.69 -22.33 13.24
C ASN A 99 8.47 -23.10 11.92
N SER A 100 9.22 -22.79 10.87
CA SER A 100 9.16 -23.46 9.57
C SER A 100 10.16 -24.60 9.44
N SER A 101 9.80 -25.62 8.65
CA SER A 101 10.70 -26.75 8.36
C SER A 101 11.56 -26.46 7.12
N TRP A 102 12.88 -26.36 7.31
CA TRP A 102 13.85 -26.06 6.24
C TRP A 102 14.53 -27.29 5.63
N ALA A 103 14.11 -28.51 6.02
CA ALA A 103 14.73 -29.76 5.58
C ALA A 103 14.74 -29.90 4.04
N ASP A 104 13.67 -29.42 3.39
CA ASP A 104 13.49 -29.50 1.93
C ASP A 104 13.77 -28.16 1.23
N SER A 105 14.38 -27.19 1.92
CA SER A 105 14.55 -25.83 1.41
C SER A 105 15.25 -25.76 0.06
N ARG A 106 16.13 -26.72 -0.24
CA ARG A 106 16.83 -26.83 -1.54
C ARG A 106 16.00 -27.49 -2.65
N ASN A 107 14.94 -28.21 -2.29
CA ASN A 107 14.09 -28.98 -3.20
C ASN A 107 12.74 -28.28 -3.47
N VAL A 108 12.48 -27.16 -2.80
CA VAL A 108 11.27 -26.35 -2.97
C VAL A 108 11.67 -24.89 -3.08
N VAL A 109 11.23 -24.23 -4.13
CA VAL A 109 11.53 -22.84 -4.45
C VAL A 109 10.24 -22.09 -4.70
N VAL A 110 10.10 -20.89 -4.15
CA VAL A 110 9.02 -19.97 -4.47
C VAL A 110 9.53 -18.93 -5.47
N ASN A 111 8.79 -18.78 -6.57
CA ASN A 111 9.07 -17.82 -7.63
C ASN A 111 7.92 -16.82 -7.74
N CYS A 112 8.19 -15.55 -7.49
CA CYS A 112 7.19 -14.50 -7.61
C CYS A 112 6.99 -14.01 -9.05
N GLU A 113 7.83 -14.42 -10.00
CA GLU A 113 7.90 -13.79 -11.32
C GLU A 113 8.05 -12.25 -11.22
N SER A 114 7.89 -11.56 -12.35
CA SER A 114 7.96 -10.10 -12.38
C SER A 114 6.61 -9.49 -11.98
N ARG A 115 6.63 -8.64 -10.95
CA ARG A 115 5.46 -7.92 -10.43
C ARG A 115 5.25 -6.61 -11.14
N VAL A 116 4.00 -6.19 -11.29
CA VAL A 116 3.64 -4.97 -12.03
C VAL A 116 2.54 -4.20 -11.31
N GLY A 117 2.51 -2.89 -11.52
CA GLY A 117 1.57 -1.98 -10.88
C GLY A 117 2.29 -0.85 -10.16
N GLY A 118 1.54 -0.06 -9.41
CA GLY A 118 2.12 0.95 -8.54
C GLY A 118 2.83 0.32 -7.33
N VAL A 119 3.57 1.16 -6.59
CA VAL A 119 4.36 0.74 -5.42
C VAL A 119 3.55 -0.09 -4.42
N GLY A 120 2.28 0.26 -4.16
CA GLY A 120 1.41 -0.47 -3.23
C GLY A 120 1.19 -1.93 -3.65
N ASN A 121 0.96 -2.18 -4.94
CA ASN A 121 0.79 -3.54 -5.47
C ASN A 121 2.10 -4.31 -5.41
N VAL A 122 3.17 -3.74 -5.97
CA VAL A 122 4.47 -4.43 -6.08
C VAL A 122 5.01 -4.79 -4.69
N ARG A 123 4.95 -3.86 -3.73
CA ARG A 123 5.41 -4.09 -2.36
C ARG A 123 4.62 -5.22 -1.68
N GLN A 124 3.29 -5.20 -1.80
CA GLN A 124 2.47 -6.26 -1.20
C GLN A 124 2.66 -7.62 -1.86
N GLU A 125 2.80 -7.67 -3.18
CA GLU A 125 3.05 -8.93 -3.89
C GLU A 125 4.43 -9.54 -3.54
N PHE A 126 5.44 -8.70 -3.30
CA PHE A 126 6.73 -9.15 -2.78
C PHE A 126 6.60 -9.72 -1.37
N LEU A 127 5.93 -9.00 -0.47
CA LEU A 127 5.74 -9.41 0.92
C LEU A 127 4.95 -10.71 1.04
N VAL A 128 3.86 -10.87 0.28
CA VAL A 128 3.10 -12.13 0.21
C VAL A 128 3.99 -13.28 -0.25
N CYS A 129 4.84 -13.05 -1.25
CA CYS A 129 5.72 -14.08 -1.78
C CYS A 129 6.79 -14.51 -0.77
N VAL A 130 7.43 -13.55 -0.11
CA VAL A 130 8.40 -13.82 0.97
C VAL A 130 7.74 -14.58 2.11
N ARG A 131 6.55 -14.15 2.53
CA ARG A 131 5.80 -14.79 3.60
C ARG A 131 5.53 -16.25 3.28
N GLN A 132 5.00 -16.51 2.08
CA GLN A 132 4.64 -17.86 1.66
C GLN A 132 5.87 -18.76 1.48
N ALA A 133 7.01 -18.22 1.04
CA ALA A 133 8.28 -18.95 1.04
C ALA A 133 8.68 -19.38 2.46
N ILE A 134 8.58 -18.47 3.44
CA ILE A 134 8.86 -18.77 4.84
C ILE A 134 7.88 -19.82 5.38
N GLU A 135 6.57 -19.69 5.15
CA GLU A 135 5.52 -20.59 5.66
C GLU A 135 5.73 -22.07 5.29
N ILE A 136 6.43 -22.34 4.18
CA ILE A 136 6.70 -23.70 3.71
C ILE A 136 8.18 -24.10 3.79
N GLY A 137 9.03 -23.22 4.35
CA GLY A 137 10.48 -23.41 4.45
C GLY A 137 11.18 -23.59 3.10
N ALA A 138 10.73 -22.86 2.07
CA ALA A 138 11.26 -22.92 0.72
C ALA A 138 12.37 -21.90 0.47
N SER A 139 13.22 -22.17 -0.52
CA SER A 139 14.06 -21.13 -1.10
C SER A 139 13.21 -20.06 -1.80
N LEU A 140 13.79 -18.88 -1.99
CA LEU A 140 13.15 -17.77 -2.69
C LEU A 140 13.95 -17.41 -3.96
N ILE A 141 13.30 -17.28 -5.10
CA ILE A 141 13.86 -16.50 -6.22
C ILE A 141 13.58 -15.03 -5.93
N ARG A 142 14.62 -14.21 -6.00
CA ARG A 142 14.48 -12.79 -5.72
C ARG A 142 13.40 -12.17 -6.62
N PRO A 143 12.44 -11.42 -6.04
CA PRO A 143 11.39 -10.79 -6.83
C PRO A 143 11.93 -9.74 -7.80
N ASN A 144 11.30 -9.63 -8.96
CA ASN A 144 11.60 -8.62 -9.99
C ASN A 144 10.38 -7.74 -10.27
N ILE A 145 10.61 -6.61 -10.94
CA ILE A 145 9.60 -5.62 -11.29
C ILE A 145 9.52 -5.51 -12.80
N MET A 146 8.33 -5.70 -13.35
CA MET A 146 8.01 -5.37 -14.73
C MET A 146 7.48 -3.94 -14.77
N LEU A 147 8.14 -3.07 -15.52
CA LEU A 147 7.71 -1.68 -15.61
C LEU A 147 6.43 -1.54 -16.44
N ARG A 148 5.67 -0.50 -16.15
CA ARG A 148 4.53 -0.07 -16.98
C ARG A 148 5.04 0.77 -18.14
N SER A 149 4.30 0.85 -19.23
CA SER A 149 4.61 1.82 -20.28
C SER A 149 4.43 3.25 -19.77
N GLU A 150 5.13 4.21 -20.38
CA GLU A 150 5.08 5.64 -20.00
C GLU A 150 3.65 6.22 -19.99
N GLY A 151 2.74 5.64 -20.78
CA GLY A 151 1.34 6.07 -20.87
C GLY A 151 0.41 5.54 -19.77
N LEU A 152 0.89 4.71 -18.82
CA LEU A 152 0.06 4.06 -17.78
C LEU A 152 -1.11 3.25 -18.39
N ILE A 153 -0.96 2.72 -19.60
CA ILE A 153 -2.01 1.95 -20.30
C ILE A 153 -1.56 0.50 -20.52
N GLU A 154 -0.25 0.25 -20.74
CA GLU A 154 0.28 -1.10 -20.93
C GLU A 154 1.00 -1.57 -19.66
N TYR A 155 0.44 -2.59 -19.02
CA TYR A 155 0.87 -3.09 -17.71
C TYR A 155 1.47 -4.50 -17.76
N GLN A 156 1.62 -5.11 -18.94
CA GLN A 156 1.88 -6.56 -19.00
C GLN A 156 3.11 -6.96 -19.82
N ASN A 157 3.79 -6.04 -20.49
CA ASN A 157 4.90 -6.35 -21.41
C ASN A 157 6.08 -5.36 -21.31
N GLY A 158 6.23 -4.64 -20.20
CA GLY A 158 7.36 -3.70 -20.05
C GLY A 158 8.69 -4.39 -19.74
N PRO A 159 9.80 -3.63 -19.77
CA PRO A 159 11.10 -4.16 -19.39
C PRO A 159 11.10 -4.65 -17.94
N VAL A 160 11.80 -5.76 -17.70
CA VAL A 160 11.98 -6.33 -16.37
C VAL A 160 13.24 -5.74 -15.74
N HIS A 161 13.08 -5.19 -14.56
CA HIS A 161 14.14 -4.69 -13.70
C HIS A 161 14.17 -5.51 -12.41
N ASN A 162 15.32 -5.54 -11.76
CA ASN A 162 15.41 -6.10 -10.42
C ASN A 162 14.66 -5.20 -9.41
N MET A 163 14.48 -5.70 -8.18
CA MET A 163 13.78 -4.94 -7.15
C MET A 163 14.41 -3.59 -6.79
N SER A 164 15.68 -3.34 -7.14
CA SER A 164 16.34 -2.06 -6.85
C SER A 164 15.71 -0.89 -7.59
N TYR A 165 14.87 -1.14 -8.60
CA TYR A 165 14.10 -0.10 -9.27
C TYR A 165 13.19 0.70 -8.32
N LEU A 166 12.60 0.06 -7.30
CA LEU A 166 11.76 0.72 -6.27
C LEU A 166 12.24 0.51 -4.82
N PHE A 167 13.04 -0.51 -4.55
CA PHE A 167 13.36 -0.96 -3.19
C PHE A 167 14.87 -1.02 -2.92
N ASN A 168 15.24 -1.09 -1.64
CA ASN A 168 16.62 -1.32 -1.23
C ASN A 168 16.93 -2.82 -1.28
N LEU A 169 17.50 -3.26 -2.39
CA LEU A 169 17.91 -4.66 -2.64
C LEU A 169 18.90 -5.17 -1.58
N GLU A 170 19.91 -4.38 -1.23
CA GLU A 170 20.95 -4.79 -0.29
C GLU A 170 20.37 -5.00 1.11
N LEU A 171 19.51 -4.09 1.55
CA LEU A 171 18.85 -4.17 2.84
C LEU A 171 17.83 -5.32 2.91
N PHE A 172 17.10 -5.57 1.82
CA PHE A 172 16.23 -6.74 1.69
C PHE A 172 17.03 -8.04 1.90
N ASP A 173 18.11 -8.22 1.14
CA ASP A 173 18.98 -9.39 1.23
C ASP A 173 19.58 -9.54 2.64
N ALA A 174 20.07 -8.45 3.23
CA ALA A 174 20.68 -8.45 4.56
C ALA A 174 19.68 -8.83 5.66
N ARG A 175 18.51 -8.17 5.69
CA ARG A 175 17.45 -8.43 6.69
C ARG A 175 16.93 -9.86 6.57
N LEU A 176 16.68 -10.32 5.35
CA LEU A 176 16.12 -11.64 5.12
C LEU A 176 17.10 -12.77 5.45
N ARG A 177 18.39 -12.63 5.10
CA ARG A 177 19.43 -13.59 5.51
C ARG A 177 19.65 -13.61 7.02
N SER A 178 19.56 -12.46 7.69
CA SER A 178 19.70 -12.38 9.15
C SER A 178 18.53 -13.06 9.87
N ALA A 179 17.30 -12.78 9.45
CA ALA A 179 16.10 -13.33 10.06
C ALA A 179 15.90 -14.82 9.73
N CYS A 180 16.22 -15.24 8.51
CA CYS A 180 15.93 -16.57 7.97
C CYS A 180 17.19 -17.22 7.36
N PRO A 181 18.22 -17.54 8.17
CA PRO A 181 19.53 -17.98 7.69
C PRO A 181 19.52 -19.31 6.92
N HIS A 182 18.46 -20.11 7.09
CA HIS A 182 18.28 -21.38 6.39
C HIS A 182 17.55 -21.26 5.06
N MET A 183 17.16 -20.04 4.64
CA MET A 183 16.50 -19.81 3.36
C MET A 183 17.52 -19.50 2.26
N PRO A 184 17.70 -20.38 1.25
CA PRO A 184 18.47 -20.02 0.08
C PRO A 184 17.73 -18.95 -0.74
N ILE A 185 18.49 -17.98 -1.25
CA ILE A 185 17.97 -16.91 -2.10
C ILE A 185 18.70 -16.98 -3.43
N TYR A 186 17.96 -17.25 -4.49
CA TYR A 186 18.47 -17.29 -5.87
C TYR A 186 18.22 -15.97 -6.58
N ASN A 187 19.10 -15.59 -7.49
CA ASN A 187 18.95 -14.37 -8.28
C ASN A 187 17.85 -14.50 -9.34
N ASP A 188 17.77 -15.67 -9.97
CA ASP A 188 16.86 -15.97 -11.06
C ASP A 188 16.61 -17.48 -11.16
N LEU A 189 15.75 -17.84 -12.11
CA LEU A 189 15.38 -19.22 -12.37
C LEU A 189 16.51 -20.05 -12.99
N ALA A 190 17.42 -19.40 -13.74
CA ALA A 190 18.57 -20.08 -14.34
C ALA A 190 19.56 -20.55 -13.26
N GLU A 191 19.65 -19.86 -12.13
CA GLU A 191 20.41 -20.32 -10.97
C GLU A 191 19.84 -21.59 -10.34
N VAL A 192 18.51 -21.70 -10.29
CA VAL A 192 17.83 -22.93 -9.83
C VAL A 192 18.08 -24.08 -10.81
N GLU A 193 17.99 -23.83 -12.12
CA GLU A 193 18.24 -24.82 -13.17
C GLU A 193 19.69 -25.34 -13.18
N ARG A 194 20.66 -24.54 -12.69
CA ARG A 194 22.05 -24.99 -12.53
C ARG A 194 22.25 -25.96 -11.36
N VAL A 195 21.38 -25.94 -10.35
CA VAL A 195 21.52 -26.79 -9.15
C VAL A 195 20.68 -28.07 -9.21
N GLY A 196 19.71 -28.15 -10.13
CA GLY A 196 18.93 -29.36 -10.35
C GLY A 196 17.83 -29.21 -11.40
N GLU A 197 17.23 -30.34 -11.79
CA GLU A 197 16.08 -30.34 -12.69
C GLU A 197 14.86 -29.71 -11.98
N ILE A 198 14.21 -28.76 -12.64
CA ILE A 198 13.04 -28.07 -12.08
C ILE A 198 11.73 -28.66 -12.59
N ALA A 199 10.72 -28.60 -11.74
CA ALA A 199 9.34 -28.82 -12.12
C ALA A 199 8.50 -27.64 -11.61
N ARG A 200 7.98 -26.86 -12.56
CA ARG A 200 7.15 -25.68 -12.29
C ARG A 200 5.74 -26.11 -11.89
N VAL A 201 5.21 -25.48 -10.86
CA VAL A 201 3.85 -25.71 -10.36
C VAL A 201 3.21 -24.36 -10.10
N ASP A 202 2.17 -24.04 -10.86
CA ASP A 202 1.47 -22.77 -10.70
C ASP A 202 0.56 -22.81 -9.47
N ARG A 203 0.76 -21.85 -8.56
CA ARG A 203 -0.15 -21.67 -7.43
C ARG A 203 -1.45 -21.04 -7.95
N PRO A 204 -2.62 -21.65 -7.71
CA PRO A 204 -3.88 -21.05 -8.10
C PRO A 204 -4.13 -19.77 -7.30
N TRP A 205 -4.90 -18.85 -7.90
CA TRP A 205 -5.33 -17.61 -7.23
C TRP A 205 -6.06 -17.94 -5.93
N ASP A 206 -7.13 -18.72 -6.07
CA ASP A 206 -7.84 -19.34 -4.96
C ASP A 206 -7.31 -20.74 -4.70
N LEU A 207 -6.84 -20.96 -3.47
CA LEU A 207 -6.51 -22.30 -3.02
C LEU A 207 -7.77 -23.17 -3.02
N PRO A 208 -7.69 -24.41 -3.50
CA PRO A 208 -8.84 -25.30 -3.61
C PRO A 208 -9.34 -25.72 -2.23
N GLU A 209 -10.57 -26.21 -2.19
CA GLU A 209 -11.14 -26.83 -1.00
C GLU A 209 -10.88 -28.33 -0.97
N ALA A 210 -10.65 -28.86 0.22
CA ALA A 210 -10.69 -30.29 0.50
C ALA A 210 -11.74 -30.54 1.58
N GLN A 211 -12.73 -31.40 1.27
CA GLN A 211 -13.82 -31.74 2.20
C GLN A 211 -14.57 -30.50 2.74
N GLY A 212 -14.77 -29.48 1.90
CA GLY A 212 -15.48 -28.24 2.28
C GLY A 212 -14.65 -27.24 3.10
N VAL A 213 -13.33 -27.43 3.20
CA VAL A 213 -12.41 -26.49 3.87
C VAL A 213 -11.36 -26.01 2.87
N LYS A 214 -11.22 -24.68 2.73
CA LYS A 214 -10.17 -24.07 1.90
C LYS A 214 -8.79 -24.49 2.42
N LEU A 215 -7.95 -25.04 1.55
CA LEU A 215 -6.61 -25.44 1.92
C LEU A 215 -5.77 -24.24 2.34
N SER A 216 -4.94 -24.41 3.37
CA SER A 216 -3.84 -23.49 3.63
C SER A 216 -2.77 -23.61 2.54
N PHE A 217 -1.95 -22.57 2.38
CA PHE A 217 -0.84 -22.63 1.42
C PHE A 217 0.12 -23.77 1.76
N THR A 218 0.45 -23.98 3.03
CA THR A 218 1.28 -25.11 3.49
C THR A 218 0.69 -26.46 3.09
N ALA A 219 -0.63 -26.66 3.26
CA ALA A 219 -1.29 -27.91 2.89
C ALA A 219 -1.30 -28.13 1.37
N TRP A 220 -1.65 -27.09 0.61
CA TRP A 220 -1.63 -27.13 -0.85
C TRP A 220 -0.21 -27.40 -1.39
N ALA A 221 0.80 -26.68 -0.89
CA ALA A 221 2.18 -26.85 -1.30
C ALA A 221 2.65 -28.30 -1.05
N LYS A 222 2.35 -28.87 0.13
CA LYS A 222 2.70 -30.26 0.45
C LYS A 222 2.11 -31.27 -0.54
N LEU A 223 0.86 -31.09 -0.96
CA LEU A 223 0.18 -31.98 -1.91
C LEU A 223 0.74 -31.86 -3.34
N ASN A 224 1.32 -30.71 -3.68
CA ASN A 224 1.79 -30.40 -5.03
C ASN A 224 3.33 -30.48 -5.18
N ARG A 225 4.04 -30.94 -4.14
CA ARG A 225 5.47 -31.24 -4.23
C ARG A 225 5.70 -32.39 -5.21
N GLN A 226 6.74 -32.23 -6.03
CA GLN A 226 7.12 -33.20 -7.04
C GLN A 226 7.92 -34.35 -6.42
N LYS A 227 8.02 -35.45 -7.17
CA LYS A 227 8.75 -36.65 -6.75
C LYS A 227 10.24 -36.35 -6.54
N GLU A 228 10.89 -37.22 -5.77
CA GLU A 228 12.32 -37.16 -5.51
C GLU A 228 13.14 -37.00 -6.80
N GLY A 229 14.16 -36.13 -6.76
CA GLY A 229 15.02 -35.82 -7.91
C GLY A 229 14.66 -34.55 -8.69
N LYS A 230 13.53 -33.90 -8.40
CA LYS A 230 13.18 -32.59 -8.99
C LYS A 230 12.98 -31.50 -7.95
N ILE A 231 13.43 -30.30 -8.27
CA ILE A 231 13.17 -29.08 -7.50
C ILE A 231 11.77 -28.57 -7.88
N THR A 232 10.86 -28.53 -6.91
CA THR A 232 9.52 -27.96 -7.12
C THR A 232 9.62 -26.44 -7.10
N VAL A 233 9.26 -25.77 -8.20
CA VAL A 233 9.22 -24.30 -8.27
C VAL A 233 7.76 -23.86 -8.26
N PHE A 234 7.29 -23.30 -7.16
CA PHE A 234 5.96 -22.72 -7.05
C PHE A 234 5.93 -21.33 -7.68
N THR A 235 5.24 -21.20 -8.81
CA THR A 235 5.01 -19.92 -9.46
C THR A 235 3.85 -19.21 -8.77
N MET A 236 4.12 -18.03 -8.21
CA MET A 236 3.14 -17.29 -7.43
C MET A 236 2.37 -16.31 -8.31
N PRO A 237 1.03 -16.35 -8.33
CA PRO A 237 0.21 -15.34 -9.00
C PRO A 237 0.40 -13.96 -8.34
N ARG A 238 -0.02 -12.92 -9.07
CA ARG A 238 0.03 -11.51 -8.65
C ARG A 238 -1.08 -11.19 -7.65
N ILE A 239 -0.93 -11.65 -6.40
CA ILE A 239 -1.96 -11.48 -5.38
C ILE A 239 -1.55 -10.48 -4.31
N THR A 240 -2.46 -9.56 -4.03
CA THR A 240 -2.44 -8.66 -2.87
C THR A 240 -3.48 -9.13 -1.84
N GLY A 241 -3.07 -9.51 -0.61
CA GLY A 241 -4.02 -9.69 0.51
C GLY A 241 -4.48 -11.11 0.88
N GLN A 242 -3.60 -12.12 0.83
CA GLN A 242 -3.97 -13.51 1.17
C GLN A 242 -3.99 -13.83 2.66
N THR A 243 -3.19 -13.12 3.46
CA THR A 243 -3.15 -13.35 4.90
C THR A 243 -3.61 -12.10 5.64
N PRO A 244 -4.74 -12.16 6.38
CA PRO A 244 -5.21 -11.01 7.15
C PRO A 244 -4.13 -10.56 8.13
N VAL A 245 -3.81 -9.27 8.14
CA VAL A 245 -2.84 -8.67 9.07
C VAL A 245 -3.23 -8.97 10.53
N CYS A 246 -4.53 -9.04 10.82
CA CYS A 246 -5.07 -9.37 12.13
C CYS A 246 -4.78 -10.82 12.60
N ALA A 247 -4.30 -11.69 11.71
CA ALA A 247 -3.88 -13.05 12.06
C ALA A 247 -2.46 -13.10 12.63
N ASP A 248 -1.68 -12.02 12.50
CA ASP A 248 -0.30 -11.94 12.97
C ASP A 248 -0.16 -11.17 14.28
N PRO A 249 0.84 -11.51 15.12
CA PRO A 249 1.17 -10.71 16.29
C PRO A 249 1.54 -9.27 15.91
N PRO A 250 1.16 -8.25 16.70
CA PRO A 250 1.50 -6.85 16.43
C PRO A 250 2.99 -6.59 16.15
N PRO A 251 3.95 -7.21 16.87
CA PRO A 251 5.38 -7.06 16.55
C PRO A 251 5.74 -7.55 15.14
N PHE A 252 5.11 -8.62 14.65
CA PHE A 252 5.34 -9.11 13.29
C PHE A 252 4.76 -8.13 12.26
N VAL A 253 3.53 -7.67 12.46
CA VAL A 253 2.87 -6.68 11.59
C VAL A 253 3.71 -5.41 11.44
N ALA A 254 4.25 -4.89 12.55
CA ALA A 254 5.06 -3.68 12.57
C ALA A 254 6.40 -3.81 11.79
N ASN A 255 6.93 -5.04 11.65
CA ASN A 255 8.28 -5.27 11.14
C ASN A 255 8.34 -5.99 9.80
N PHE A 256 7.35 -6.82 9.45
CA PHE A 256 7.42 -7.65 8.24
C PHE A 256 7.47 -6.81 6.96
N GLY A 257 6.68 -5.74 6.89
CA GLY A 257 6.70 -4.80 5.76
C GLY A 257 8.05 -4.11 5.55
N ARG A 258 8.88 -4.02 6.58
CA ARG A 258 10.22 -3.41 6.52
C ARG A 258 11.26 -4.34 5.87
N LEU A 259 10.93 -5.60 5.56
CA LEU A 259 11.81 -6.40 4.69
C LEU A 259 11.96 -5.76 3.31
N VAL A 260 10.88 -5.16 2.79
CA VAL A 260 10.83 -4.51 1.48
C VAL A 260 10.83 -2.99 1.66
N GLU A 261 12.01 -2.47 2.01
CA GLU A 261 12.28 -1.04 2.24
C GLU A 261 12.48 -0.29 0.92
N PHE A 262 12.12 1.00 0.85
CA PHE A 262 12.36 1.82 -0.35
C PHE A 262 13.83 2.18 -0.55
N ARG A 263 14.16 2.67 -1.74
CA ARG A 263 15.50 3.12 -2.11
C ARG A 263 15.97 4.30 -1.25
N THR A 264 17.27 4.38 -1.03
CA THR A 264 17.88 5.41 -0.17
C THR A 264 17.80 6.82 -0.75
N ASP A 265 17.86 6.96 -2.08
CA ASP A 265 17.69 8.26 -2.75
C ASP A 265 16.30 8.87 -2.47
N THR A 266 15.24 8.07 -2.50
CA THR A 266 13.90 8.54 -2.18
C THR A 266 13.70 8.82 -0.69
N GLN A 267 14.41 8.12 0.19
CA GLN A 267 14.45 8.42 1.63
C GLN A 267 15.08 9.77 1.93
N HIS A 268 16.20 10.09 1.27
CA HIS A 268 16.83 11.41 1.36
C HIS A 268 15.87 12.51 0.92
N LEU A 269 15.26 12.37 -0.26
CA LEU A 269 14.33 13.36 -0.80
C LEU A 269 13.09 13.55 0.09
N ALA A 270 12.52 12.47 0.60
CA ALA A 270 11.39 12.53 1.52
C ALA A 270 11.77 13.28 2.81
N SER A 271 12.97 13.07 3.32
CA SER A 271 13.44 13.75 4.52
C SER A 271 13.77 15.23 4.28
N ALA A 272 14.27 15.58 3.10
CA ALA A 272 14.43 16.97 2.67
C ALA A 272 13.06 17.67 2.56
N ILE A 273 12.04 17.01 2.01
CA ILE A 273 10.66 17.50 1.96
C ILE A 273 10.11 17.72 3.37
N LEU A 274 10.25 16.75 4.27
CA LEU A 274 9.80 16.89 5.66
C LEU A 274 10.50 18.06 6.34
N SER A 275 11.81 18.20 6.18
CA SER A 275 12.57 19.33 6.73
C SER A 275 12.08 20.69 6.20
N ALA A 276 11.84 20.78 4.89
CA ALA A 276 11.30 21.98 4.25
C ALA A 276 9.87 22.28 4.72
N LEU A 277 9.04 21.25 4.90
CA LEU A 277 7.67 21.36 5.41
C LEU A 277 7.67 21.92 6.84
N LEU A 278 8.47 21.33 7.73
CA LEU A 278 8.57 21.79 9.12
C LEU A 278 9.05 23.24 9.19
N LYS A 279 10.06 23.60 8.40
CA LYS A 279 10.57 24.98 8.32
C LYS A 279 9.52 25.96 7.80
N ARG A 280 8.83 25.62 6.71
CA ARG A 280 7.83 26.47 6.07
C ARG A 280 6.68 26.81 7.01
N PHE A 281 6.26 25.85 7.82
CA PHE A 281 5.11 25.98 8.72
C PHE A 281 5.51 26.23 10.18
N SER A 282 6.81 26.38 10.48
CA SER A 282 7.34 26.52 11.84
C SER A 282 6.82 25.43 12.80
N LEU A 283 6.81 24.18 12.31
CA LEU A 283 6.30 23.01 13.04
C LEU A 283 7.39 22.41 13.94
N PRO A 284 6.99 21.74 15.03
CA PRO A 284 7.96 21.08 15.90
C PRO A 284 8.68 19.92 15.17
N PRO A 285 9.90 19.56 15.61
CA PRO A 285 10.63 18.42 15.06
C PRO A 285 9.80 17.13 15.09
N LEU A 286 10.02 16.28 14.09
CA LEU A 286 9.40 14.96 14.02
C LEU A 286 10.10 13.99 14.98
N PRO A 287 9.38 13.01 15.55
CA PRO A 287 10.03 11.95 16.30
C PRO A 287 10.90 11.11 15.36
N HIS A 288 11.96 10.53 15.92
CA HIS A 288 12.86 9.62 15.19
C HIS A 288 12.07 8.45 14.57
N HIS A 289 11.20 7.85 15.37
CA HIS A 289 10.36 6.73 14.97
C HIS A 289 8.90 7.06 15.22
N GLY A 290 8.03 6.51 14.37
CA GLY A 290 6.59 6.77 14.41
C GLY A 290 6.16 8.01 13.62
N VAL A 291 4.92 8.40 13.88
CA VAL A 291 4.20 9.48 13.18
C VAL A 291 4.38 10.81 13.88
N ALA A 292 4.20 11.91 13.15
CA ALA A 292 4.28 13.21 13.76
C ALA A 292 3.18 13.45 14.81
N ASN A 293 3.51 14.14 15.89
CA ASN A 293 2.50 14.59 16.84
C ASN A 293 2.02 16.00 16.45
N ASN A 294 0.76 16.12 16.01
CA ASN A 294 0.09 17.39 15.71
C ASN A 294 0.79 18.34 14.71
N THR A 295 1.60 17.84 13.76
CA THR A 295 2.35 18.70 12.82
C THR A 295 1.60 19.00 11.53
N PHE A 296 1.31 17.99 10.71
CA PHE A 296 0.67 18.15 9.40
C PHE A 296 -0.30 17.01 9.10
N ILE A 297 -1.26 17.29 8.22
CA ILE A 297 -2.18 16.31 7.65
C ILE A 297 -1.61 15.83 6.32
N GLY A 298 -1.55 14.52 6.12
CA GLY A 298 -1.20 13.87 4.86
C GLY A 298 -2.44 13.48 4.10
N LEU A 299 -2.56 13.90 2.85
CA LEU A 299 -3.65 13.52 1.95
C LEU A 299 -3.09 12.83 0.71
N HIS A 300 -3.68 11.71 0.32
CA HIS A 300 -3.36 11.04 -0.94
C HIS A 300 -4.56 11.06 -1.88
N PHE A 301 -4.47 11.87 -2.93
CA PHE A 301 -5.44 11.94 -4.01
C PHE A 301 -5.12 10.92 -5.10
N ARG A 302 -6.12 10.15 -5.49
CA ARG A 302 -6.03 9.20 -6.61
C ARG A 302 -7.01 9.62 -7.70
N THR A 303 -6.58 10.53 -8.58
CA THR A 303 -7.39 11.19 -9.61
C THR A 303 -6.72 11.22 -10.99
N GLU A 304 -5.74 10.35 -11.17
CA GLU A 304 -5.07 10.11 -12.44
C GLU A 304 -6.01 9.39 -13.41
N ILE A 305 -5.77 9.58 -14.71
CA ILE A 305 -6.69 9.14 -15.77
C ILE A 305 -6.97 7.63 -15.72
N ASP A 306 -5.98 6.82 -15.35
CA ASP A 306 -6.13 5.38 -15.20
C ASP A 306 -7.08 5.01 -14.05
N ALA A 307 -7.01 5.73 -12.93
CA ALA A 307 -7.92 5.56 -11.80
C ALA A 307 -9.36 6.00 -12.15
N VAL A 308 -9.49 7.13 -12.85
CA VAL A 308 -10.80 7.63 -13.31
C VAL A 308 -11.45 6.64 -14.27
N ASN A 309 -10.68 6.06 -15.20
CA ASN A 309 -11.18 5.12 -16.19
C ASN A 309 -11.73 3.82 -15.59
N VAL A 310 -11.25 3.41 -14.42
CA VAL A 310 -11.74 2.22 -13.71
C VAL A 310 -12.77 2.55 -12.63
N GLY A 311 -13.24 3.80 -12.57
CA GLY A 311 -14.34 4.22 -11.70
C GLY A 311 -13.97 4.41 -10.24
N TYR A 312 -12.73 4.81 -9.94
CA TYR A 312 -12.36 5.19 -8.57
C TYR A 312 -13.16 6.41 -8.10
N THR A 313 -13.25 6.56 -6.77
CA THR A 313 -13.89 7.72 -6.11
C THR A 313 -13.51 9.04 -6.82
N SER A 314 -14.50 9.87 -7.14
CA SER A 314 -14.28 11.09 -7.94
C SER A 314 -13.45 12.16 -7.21
N PHE A 315 -12.91 13.13 -7.95
CA PHE A 315 -12.18 14.25 -7.35
C PHE A 315 -13.08 15.07 -6.40
N GLU A 316 -14.33 15.28 -6.78
CA GLU A 316 -15.33 16.03 -6.00
C GLU A 316 -15.65 15.34 -4.68
N GLU A 317 -15.81 14.01 -4.70
CA GLU A 317 -16.04 13.21 -3.49
C GLU A 317 -14.81 13.17 -2.59
N GLN A 318 -13.61 12.96 -3.17
CA GLN A 318 -12.34 13.02 -2.43
C GLN A 318 -12.18 14.40 -1.76
N THR A 319 -12.41 15.49 -2.50
CA THR A 319 -12.32 16.86 -1.99
C THR A 319 -13.29 17.10 -0.84
N THR A 320 -14.56 16.71 -1.01
CA THR A 320 -15.58 16.87 0.02
C THR A 320 -15.20 16.12 1.30
N ALA A 321 -14.77 14.86 1.17
CA ALA A 321 -14.35 14.04 2.30
C ALA A 321 -13.10 14.62 2.99
N TYR A 322 -12.10 15.07 2.23
CA TYR A 322 -10.86 15.60 2.79
C TYR A 322 -11.04 16.96 3.46
N LEU A 323 -11.91 17.84 2.92
CA LEU A 323 -12.25 19.10 3.62
C LEU A 323 -12.92 18.83 4.96
N SER A 324 -13.82 17.85 5.03
CA SER A 324 -14.44 17.41 6.28
C SER A 324 -13.39 16.86 7.26
N PHE A 325 -12.50 15.98 6.78
CA PHE A 325 -11.41 15.40 7.57
C PHE A 325 -10.45 16.45 8.15
N VAL A 326 -10.07 17.44 7.33
CA VAL A 326 -9.22 18.57 7.75
C VAL A 326 -9.94 19.45 8.78
N SER A 327 -11.22 19.73 8.56
CA SER A 327 -12.03 20.56 9.46
C SER A 327 -12.19 19.94 10.85
N ALA A 328 -12.20 18.60 10.93
CA ALA A 328 -12.24 17.84 12.18
C ALA A 328 -10.89 17.80 12.94
N SER A 329 -9.88 18.56 12.50
CA SER A 329 -8.57 18.67 13.14
C SER A 329 -8.25 20.14 13.45
N PRO A 330 -7.40 20.46 14.43
CA PRO A 330 -6.80 21.80 14.55
C PRO A 330 -5.64 22.03 13.57
N ILE A 331 -5.13 20.98 12.92
CA ILE A 331 -3.94 21.06 12.05
C ILE A 331 -4.30 21.73 10.71
N ARG A 332 -3.50 22.71 10.27
CA ARG A 332 -3.75 23.50 9.04
C ARG A 332 -2.61 23.46 8.02
N ALA A 333 -1.50 22.80 8.33
CA ALA A 333 -0.49 22.43 7.35
C ALA A 333 -0.89 21.10 6.70
N ILE A 334 -1.04 21.07 5.38
CA ILE A 334 -1.42 19.89 4.62
C ILE A 334 -0.32 19.57 3.62
N TYR A 335 0.19 18.33 3.66
CA TYR A 335 0.95 17.74 2.57
C TYR A 335 0.00 16.88 1.72
N ALA A 336 -0.16 17.20 0.45
CA ALA A 336 -1.03 16.46 -0.46
C ALA A 336 -0.22 15.84 -1.61
N ALA A 337 -0.41 14.54 -1.81
CA ALA A 337 0.22 13.75 -2.86
C ALA A 337 -0.80 13.38 -3.94
N SER A 338 -0.40 13.53 -5.21
CA SER A 338 -1.12 13.04 -6.38
C SER A 338 -0.22 13.05 -7.59
N GLY A 339 -0.45 12.14 -8.53
CA GLY A 339 0.05 12.27 -9.90
C GLY A 339 -0.71 13.30 -10.75
N ASN A 340 -1.84 13.83 -10.26
CA ASN A 340 -2.61 14.88 -10.92
C ASN A 340 -2.45 16.23 -10.18
N THR A 341 -1.52 17.07 -10.65
CA THR A 341 -1.22 18.37 -10.03
C THR A 341 -2.35 19.39 -10.13
N THR A 342 -3.24 19.24 -11.12
CA THR A 342 -4.44 20.08 -11.25
C THR A 342 -5.40 19.84 -10.09
N SER A 343 -5.62 18.57 -9.70
CA SER A 343 -6.43 18.22 -8.53
C SER A 343 -5.86 18.85 -7.25
N LEU A 344 -4.54 18.81 -7.06
CA LEU A 344 -3.90 19.42 -5.90
C LEU A 344 -4.11 20.95 -5.85
N SER A 345 -4.00 21.61 -7.01
CA SER A 345 -4.19 23.07 -7.12
C SER A 345 -5.63 23.48 -6.80
N LEU A 346 -6.61 22.75 -7.35
CA LEU A 346 -8.03 22.98 -7.09
C LEU A 346 -8.39 22.74 -5.62
N PHE A 347 -7.90 21.64 -5.04
CA PHE A 347 -8.10 21.36 -3.62
C PHE A 347 -7.50 22.44 -2.73
N GLY A 348 -6.31 22.96 -3.07
CA GLY A 348 -5.68 24.07 -2.35
C GLY A 348 -6.56 25.31 -2.26
N ILE A 349 -7.30 25.64 -3.33
CA ILE A 349 -8.26 26.76 -3.35
C ILE A 349 -9.41 26.50 -2.37
N GLU A 350 -9.96 25.30 -2.35
CA GLU A 350 -11.06 24.95 -1.44
C GLU A 350 -10.62 24.88 0.02
N ALA A 351 -9.44 24.31 0.29
CA ALA A 351 -8.87 24.22 1.63
C ALA A 351 -8.58 25.60 2.25
N ALA A 352 -8.24 26.60 1.43
CA ALA A 352 -8.04 27.97 1.86
C ALA A 352 -9.34 28.68 2.30
N LYS A 353 -10.53 28.15 1.93
CA LYS A 353 -11.84 28.69 2.34
C LYS A 353 -12.30 28.17 3.70
N LEU A 354 -11.61 27.18 4.28
CA LEU A 354 -11.93 26.66 5.60
C LEU A 354 -11.78 27.74 6.68
N SER A 355 -12.40 27.52 7.83
CA SER A 355 -12.28 28.38 9.01
C SER A 355 -11.76 27.57 10.21
N PRO A 356 -10.50 27.76 10.65
CA PRO A 356 -9.46 28.59 10.02
C PRO A 356 -8.96 28.01 8.67
N PRO A 357 -8.40 28.84 7.77
CA PRO A 357 -7.88 28.40 6.48
C PRO A 357 -6.77 27.36 6.62
N ALA A 358 -6.75 26.37 5.72
CA ALA A 358 -5.65 25.41 5.61
C ALA A 358 -4.75 25.73 4.43
N THR A 359 -3.45 25.44 4.55
CA THR A 359 -2.47 25.61 3.47
C THR A 359 -2.03 24.25 2.97
N VAL A 360 -2.19 24.03 1.67
CA VAL A 360 -1.80 22.79 0.99
C VAL A 360 -0.46 22.99 0.29
N VAL A 361 0.43 22.03 0.44
CA VAL A 361 1.70 21.94 -0.29
C VAL A 361 1.91 20.52 -0.81
N ALA A 362 2.69 20.40 -1.87
CA ALA A 362 3.15 19.13 -2.43
C ALA A 362 4.69 19.11 -2.54
N LYS A 363 5.27 17.96 -2.90
CA LYS A 363 6.73 17.80 -3.07
C LYS A 363 7.39 18.88 -3.92
N ALA A 364 6.74 19.27 -5.01
CA ALA A 364 7.26 20.28 -5.95
C ALA A 364 7.36 21.69 -5.33
N ASP A 365 6.59 21.98 -4.28
CA ASP A 365 6.60 23.28 -3.59
C ASP A 365 7.70 23.39 -2.53
N LEU A 366 8.29 22.25 -2.14
CA LEU A 366 9.13 22.13 -0.95
C LEU A 366 10.62 21.92 -1.27
N LEU A 367 10.93 21.27 -2.39
CA LEU A 367 12.32 21.07 -2.82
C LEU A 367 12.83 22.20 -3.71
N GLN A 368 14.14 22.46 -3.61
CA GLN A 368 14.86 23.46 -4.40
C GLN A 368 16.26 22.94 -4.75
N GLY A 369 16.89 23.54 -5.77
CA GLY A 369 18.27 23.22 -6.16
C GLY A 369 18.47 21.73 -6.47
N LYS A 370 19.55 21.14 -5.93
CA LYS A 370 19.94 19.75 -6.20
C LYS A 370 18.87 18.72 -5.83
N ASP A 371 18.14 18.93 -4.73
CA ASP A 371 17.11 17.99 -4.31
C ASP A 371 15.91 18.01 -5.27
N LYS A 372 15.60 19.19 -5.82
CA LYS A 372 14.57 19.33 -6.86
C LYS A 372 15.02 18.66 -8.15
N GLU A 373 16.26 18.90 -8.58
CA GLU A 373 16.84 18.23 -9.76
C GLU A 373 16.85 16.70 -9.60
N ALA A 374 17.19 16.20 -8.41
CA ALA A 374 17.16 14.78 -8.10
C ALA A 374 15.74 14.20 -8.10
N LEU A 375 14.75 14.93 -7.56
CA LEU A 375 13.34 14.53 -7.65
C LEU A 375 12.87 14.47 -9.11
N GLU A 376 13.21 15.46 -9.92
CA GLU A 376 12.83 15.55 -11.34
C GLU A 376 13.51 14.47 -12.20
N ALA A 377 14.67 13.97 -11.78
CA ALA A 377 15.37 12.86 -12.43
C ALA A 377 14.73 11.49 -12.15
N LEU A 378 13.89 11.36 -11.12
CA LEU A 378 13.16 10.13 -10.82
C LEU A 378 12.00 9.91 -11.80
N THR A 379 11.74 8.65 -12.13
CA THR A 379 10.55 8.27 -12.89
C THR A 379 9.27 8.53 -12.10
N TRP A 380 8.12 8.55 -12.77
CA TRP A 380 6.81 8.77 -12.14
C TRP A 380 6.57 7.82 -10.94
N ASP A 381 6.83 6.52 -11.12
CA ASP A 381 6.67 5.52 -10.04
C ASP A 381 7.66 5.72 -8.89
N GLN A 382 8.89 6.17 -9.18
CA GLN A 382 9.89 6.44 -8.16
C GLN A 382 9.58 7.72 -7.36
N GLN A 383 9.02 8.74 -8.01
CA GLN A 383 8.55 9.93 -7.32
C GLN A 383 7.38 9.65 -6.37
N ALA A 384 6.58 8.60 -6.63
CA ALA A 384 5.53 8.17 -5.71
C ALA A 384 6.10 7.60 -4.39
N LEU A 385 7.32 7.03 -4.40
CA LEU A 385 7.98 6.55 -3.18
C LEU A 385 8.27 7.70 -2.21
N VAL A 386 8.63 8.86 -2.76
CA VAL A 386 8.90 10.07 -1.98
C VAL A 386 7.63 10.52 -1.25
N ASP A 387 6.50 10.58 -1.97
CA ASP A 387 5.20 10.89 -1.38
C ASP A 387 4.81 9.88 -0.30
N TYR A 388 5.03 8.60 -0.56
CA TYR A 388 4.70 7.53 0.37
C TYR A 388 5.41 7.71 1.72
N LEU A 389 6.73 7.96 1.67
CA LEU A 389 7.56 8.16 2.85
C LEU A 389 7.21 9.43 3.63
N VAL A 390 6.85 10.51 2.94
CA VAL A 390 6.39 11.74 3.59
C VAL A 390 5.05 11.49 4.29
N LEU A 391 4.12 10.80 3.63
CA LEU A 391 2.79 10.52 4.16
C LEU A 391 2.81 9.55 5.36
N GLU A 392 3.75 8.60 5.42
CA GLU A 392 3.97 7.75 6.61
C GLU A 392 4.24 8.56 7.89
N LYS A 393 4.69 9.81 7.76
CA LYS A 393 5.01 10.69 8.89
C LYS A 393 3.88 11.63 9.27
N ALA A 394 2.77 11.65 8.53
CA ALA A 394 1.67 12.56 8.82
C ALA A 394 1.06 12.30 10.21
N ALA A 395 0.67 13.38 10.90
CA ALA A 395 -0.03 13.26 12.20
C ALA A 395 -1.44 12.69 12.02
N ARG A 396 -2.04 12.96 10.87
CA ARG A 396 -3.29 12.36 10.41
C ARG A 396 -3.18 12.08 8.93
N PHE A 397 -3.59 10.91 8.50
CA PHE A 397 -3.57 10.50 7.10
C PHE A 397 -4.99 10.22 6.60
N ALA A 398 -5.29 10.66 5.37
CA ALA A 398 -6.45 10.21 4.63
C ALA A 398 -6.07 9.92 3.17
N GLY A 399 -6.61 8.82 2.64
CA GLY A 399 -6.43 8.40 1.26
C GLY A 399 -7.65 7.63 0.77
N VAL A 400 -7.71 7.37 -0.53
CA VAL A 400 -8.80 6.60 -1.16
C VAL A 400 -8.62 5.11 -0.88
N SER A 401 -9.68 4.42 -0.46
CA SER A 401 -9.67 2.98 -0.13
C SER A 401 -9.56 2.06 -1.34
N ASP A 402 -9.85 2.55 -2.54
CA ASP A 402 -9.59 1.81 -3.78
C ASP A 402 -8.08 1.69 -4.06
N SER A 403 -7.24 2.51 -3.42
CA SER A 403 -5.82 2.60 -3.72
C SER A 403 -4.97 1.73 -2.80
N SER A 404 -4.23 0.78 -3.39
CA SER A 404 -3.20 0.00 -2.70
C SER A 404 -2.07 0.87 -2.12
N PHE A 405 -1.85 2.07 -2.67
CA PHE A 405 -0.92 3.05 -2.11
C PHE A 405 -1.40 3.55 -0.74
N SER A 406 -2.66 3.99 -0.66
CA SER A 406 -3.25 4.46 0.60
C SER A 406 -3.30 3.35 1.65
N TRP A 407 -3.70 2.14 1.25
CA TRP A 407 -3.72 0.96 2.12
C TRP A 407 -2.35 0.55 2.63
N GLY A 408 -1.29 0.86 1.90
CA GLY A 408 0.06 0.58 2.35
C GLY A 408 0.52 1.52 3.47
N ILE A 409 0.02 2.76 3.48
CA ILE A 409 0.38 3.80 4.46
C ILE A 409 -0.46 3.67 5.73
N ALA A 410 -1.75 3.42 5.57
CA ALA A 410 -2.68 3.24 6.68
C ALA A 410 -2.39 1.93 7.41
#